data_AF-A0A1T1BS89-F1
#
_entry.id   AF-A0A1T1BS89-F1
#
_cell.length_a   1.000
_cell.length_b   1.000
_cell.length_c   1.000
_cell.angle_alpha   90.00
_cell.angle_beta   90.00
_cell.angle_gamma   90.00
#
_symmetry.space_group_name_H-M   'P 1'
#
loop_
_entity.id
_entity.type
_entity.pdbx_description
1 polymer ?
#
loop_
_entity_poly.entity_id
_entity_poly.type
_entity_poly.pdbx_seq_one_letter_code
_entity_poly.pdbx_strand_id
1 'polypeptide(L)'
;MDKKIQDAFRKLMQRDVDTFPGNVISVDKKQGTCVVSDDQIKYTDVQLSSVIDGNKNKFFLFPSVGSSVLVSPIKEDIKRLYVESYSEIESLDLQINTVQFKITEAGFLLKKENETLKGLVSDLLTAVENMSFLVTTTGGAGNTTTLVNAAQFTAVKNRFNEFLNDV
;
A
#
# COMPACT_ATOMS: atom_id res chain seq x y z
N MET A 1 -37.70 -26.23 20.37
CA MET A 1 -37.54 -26.58 18.94
C MET A 1 -36.46 -27.65 18.87
N ASP A 2 -36.69 -28.75 18.16
CA ASP A 2 -35.78 -29.91 18.13
C ASP A 2 -34.51 -29.58 17.33
N LYS A 3 -33.33 -29.98 17.82
CA LYS A 3 -32.02 -29.60 17.25
C LYS A 3 -31.87 -30.09 15.80
N LYS A 4 -32.44 -31.26 15.50
CA LYS A 4 -32.52 -31.81 14.13
C LYS A 4 -33.31 -30.92 13.18
N ILE A 5 -34.38 -30.27 13.66
CA ILE A 5 -35.20 -29.36 12.85
C ILE A 5 -34.41 -28.08 12.57
N GLN A 6 -33.72 -27.53 13.57
CA GLN A 6 -32.84 -26.36 13.36
C GLN A 6 -31.71 -26.65 12.38
N ASP A 7 -31.05 -27.80 12.48
CA ASP A 7 -29.97 -28.20 11.58
C ASP A 7 -30.47 -28.45 10.15
N ALA A 8 -31.67 -29.00 9.99
CA ALA A 8 -32.31 -29.18 8.68
C ALA A 8 -32.66 -27.83 8.03
N PHE A 9 -33.25 -26.89 8.79
CA PHE A 9 -33.49 -25.52 8.30
C PHE A 9 -32.19 -24.80 7.93
N ARG A 10 -31.11 -25.00 8.70
CA ARG A 10 -29.81 -24.42 8.41
C ARG A 10 -29.20 -24.93 7.10
N LYS A 11 -29.31 -26.24 6.83
CA LYS A 11 -28.89 -26.84 5.55
C LYS A 11 -29.75 -26.39 4.38
N LEU A 12 -31.06 -26.18 4.59
CA LEU A 12 -31.98 -25.72 3.56
C LEU A 12 -31.80 -24.23 3.23
N MET A 13 -31.31 -23.45 4.21
CA MET A 13 -30.89 -22.05 4.04
C MET A 13 -29.45 -21.91 3.55
N GLN A 14 -28.66 -22.98 3.51
CA GLN A 14 -27.28 -22.95 3.04
C GLN A 14 -27.30 -22.78 1.51
N ARG A 15 -26.79 -21.63 1.03
CA ARG A 15 -26.88 -21.20 -0.37
C ARG A 15 -25.67 -21.64 -1.19
N ASP A 16 -25.84 -21.71 -2.51
CA ASP A 16 -25.01 -22.50 -3.43
C ASP A 16 -23.62 -21.93 -3.78
N VAL A 17 -23.16 -20.84 -3.15
CA VAL A 17 -21.74 -20.46 -3.16
C VAL A 17 -21.46 -19.41 -2.09
N ASP A 18 -20.74 -19.80 -1.03
CA ASP A 18 -20.21 -18.87 -0.02
C ASP A 18 -18.96 -18.16 -0.56
N THR A 19 -18.11 -18.87 -1.30
CA THR A 19 -16.82 -18.43 -1.84
C THR A 19 -16.42 -19.36 -2.98
N PHE A 20 -15.84 -18.85 -4.07
CA PHE A 20 -15.35 -19.66 -5.18
C PHE A 20 -13.94 -19.25 -5.64
N PRO A 21 -13.13 -20.20 -6.15
CA PRO A 21 -11.84 -19.88 -6.73
C PRO A 21 -12.00 -19.28 -8.13
N GLY A 22 -11.08 -18.40 -8.50
CA GLY A 22 -10.99 -17.93 -9.87
C GLY A 22 -9.60 -17.39 -10.21
N ASN A 23 -9.32 -17.30 -11.51
CA ASN A 23 -8.06 -16.82 -12.05
C ASN A 23 -8.16 -15.35 -12.45
N VAL A 24 -7.15 -14.57 -12.09
CA VAL A 24 -7.10 -13.12 -12.34
C VAL A 24 -6.73 -12.87 -13.80
N ILE A 25 -7.64 -12.25 -14.54
CA ILE A 25 -7.47 -11.95 -15.97
C ILE A 25 -6.89 -10.55 -16.19
N SER A 26 -7.34 -9.57 -15.40
CA SER A 26 -6.84 -8.19 -15.47
C SER A 26 -7.12 -7.45 -14.17
N VAL A 27 -6.36 -6.37 -13.93
CA VAL A 27 -6.44 -5.55 -12.71
C VAL A 27 -6.52 -4.07 -13.11
N ASP A 28 -7.54 -3.36 -12.63
CA ASP A 28 -7.64 -1.90 -12.72
C ASP A 28 -7.21 -1.29 -11.38
N LYS A 29 -5.96 -0.81 -11.33
CA LYS A 29 -5.39 -0.20 -10.12
C LYS A 29 -5.97 1.17 -9.79
N LYS A 30 -6.61 1.85 -10.75
CA LYS A 30 -7.24 3.15 -10.50
C LYS A 30 -8.60 2.99 -9.83
N GLN A 31 -9.40 2.06 -10.35
CA GLN A 31 -10.71 1.74 -9.80
C GLN A 31 -10.63 0.81 -8.58
N GLY A 32 -9.54 0.05 -8.44
CA GLY A 32 -9.41 -0.89 -7.35
C GLY A 32 -10.24 -2.15 -7.57
N THR A 33 -10.31 -2.61 -8.82
CA THR A 33 -11.10 -3.77 -9.23
C THR A 33 -10.27 -4.72 -10.08
N CYS A 34 -10.73 -5.96 -10.23
CA CYS A 34 -10.17 -6.93 -11.17
C CYS A 34 -11.26 -7.68 -11.93
N VAL A 35 -10.84 -8.35 -13.00
CA VAL A 35 -11.64 -9.34 -13.71
C VAL A 35 -11.14 -10.73 -13.32
N VAL A 36 -12.05 -11.59 -12.89
CA VAL A 36 -11.76 -12.97 -12.47
C VAL A 36 -12.55 -13.94 -13.34
N SER A 37 -11.98 -15.10 -13.65
CA SER A 37 -12.66 -16.19 -14.35
C SER A 37 -12.64 -17.48 -13.54
N ASP A 38 -13.77 -18.19 -13.46
CA ASP A 38 -13.86 -19.55 -12.91
C ASP A 38 -13.78 -20.63 -14.02
N ASP A 39 -13.09 -20.31 -15.11
CA ASP A 39 -13.03 -21.06 -16.38
C ASP A 39 -14.34 -21.12 -17.20
N GLN A 40 -15.50 -20.77 -16.62
CA GLN A 40 -16.79 -20.78 -17.31
C GLN A 40 -17.33 -19.36 -17.56
N ILE A 41 -17.26 -18.52 -16.54
CA ILE A 41 -17.82 -17.18 -16.49
C ILE A 41 -16.71 -16.19 -16.13
N LYS A 42 -16.79 -15.00 -16.74
CA LYS A 42 -15.97 -13.86 -16.36
C LYS A 42 -16.78 -12.94 -15.47
N TYR A 43 -16.24 -12.67 -14.29
CA TYR A 43 -16.77 -11.73 -13.33
C TYR A 43 -16.01 -10.41 -13.48
N THR A 44 -16.72 -9.36 -13.86
CA THR A 44 -16.15 -8.02 -13.96
C THR A 44 -16.34 -7.25 -12.66
N ASP A 45 -15.55 -6.21 -12.47
CA ASP A 45 -15.71 -5.25 -11.37
C ASP A 45 -15.63 -5.89 -9.97
N VAL A 46 -14.87 -6.98 -9.85
CA VAL A 46 -14.60 -7.64 -8.56
C VAL A 46 -13.74 -6.70 -7.71
N GLN A 47 -14.23 -6.34 -6.53
CA GLN A 47 -13.62 -5.32 -5.68
C GLN A 47 -12.35 -5.82 -4.99
N LEU A 48 -11.30 -4.97 -4.99
CA LEU A 48 -10.05 -5.20 -4.27
C LEU A 48 -9.94 -4.38 -2.98
N SER A 49 -10.79 -3.36 -2.80
CA SER A 49 -10.79 -2.55 -1.59
C SER A 49 -11.72 -3.11 -0.52
N SER A 50 -11.23 -3.12 0.71
CA SER A 50 -12.06 -3.33 1.92
C SER A 50 -12.84 -2.09 2.35
N VAL A 51 -12.74 -0.97 1.62
CA VAL A 51 -13.38 0.31 1.98
C VAL A 51 -14.71 0.45 1.24
N ILE A 52 -15.80 0.49 2.01
CA ILE A 52 -17.18 0.57 1.49
C ILE A 52 -17.53 1.99 1.00
N ASP A 53 -16.85 3.01 1.50
CA ASP A 53 -17.06 4.42 1.16
C ASP A 53 -15.84 5.02 0.44
N GLY A 54 -15.98 5.27 -0.86
CA GLY A 54 -14.92 5.62 -1.80
C GLY A 54 -14.24 6.99 -1.62
N ASN A 55 -14.01 7.47 -0.39
CA ASN A 55 -13.38 8.76 -0.15
C ASN A 55 -12.13 8.65 0.73
N LYS A 56 -10.99 8.96 0.09
CA LYS A 56 -9.65 9.29 0.62
C LYS A 56 -8.80 8.17 1.21
N ASN A 57 -9.41 7.17 1.84
CA ASN A 57 -8.68 6.05 2.41
C ASN A 57 -8.74 4.85 1.46
N LYS A 58 -7.58 4.27 1.14
CA LYS A 58 -7.44 3.15 0.23
C LYS A 58 -6.55 2.11 0.87
N PHE A 59 -6.98 0.86 0.82
CA PHE A 59 -6.13 -0.28 1.15
C PHE A 59 -6.34 -1.31 0.06
N PHE A 60 -5.35 -1.44 -0.82
CA PHE A 60 -5.39 -2.35 -1.95
C PHE A 60 -4.27 -3.37 -1.86
N LEU A 61 -4.65 -4.63 -2.03
CA LEU A 61 -3.76 -5.70 -2.45
C LEU A 61 -4.11 -6.02 -3.90
N PHE A 62 -3.17 -5.76 -4.79
CA PHE A 62 -3.33 -6.02 -6.22
C PHE A 62 -2.80 -7.42 -6.53
N PRO A 63 -3.65 -8.35 -7.01
CA PRO A 63 -3.19 -9.68 -7.38
C PRO A 63 -2.29 -9.61 -8.62
N SER A 64 -1.36 -10.57 -8.73
CA SER A 64 -0.65 -10.80 -9.99
C SER A 64 -1.62 -11.29 -11.07
N VAL A 65 -1.49 -10.80 -12.30
CA VAL A 65 -2.27 -11.34 -13.43
C VAL A 65 -1.87 -12.79 -13.67
N GLY A 66 -2.85 -13.68 -13.87
CA GLY A 66 -2.64 -15.12 -13.99
C GLY A 66 -2.57 -15.87 -12.65
N SER A 67 -2.57 -15.15 -11.52
CA SER A 67 -2.68 -15.78 -10.20
C SER A 67 -4.12 -16.21 -9.88
N SER A 68 -4.28 -17.01 -8.84
CA SER A 68 -5.59 -17.46 -8.36
C SER A 68 -6.03 -16.67 -7.14
N VAL A 69 -7.33 -16.43 -7.02
CA VAL A 69 -7.97 -15.73 -5.91
C VAL A 69 -9.18 -16.51 -5.42
N LEU A 70 -9.59 -16.26 -4.18
CA LEU A 70 -10.93 -16.61 -3.70
C LEU A 70 -11.83 -15.39 -3.78
N VAL A 71 -13.03 -15.56 -4.31
CA VAL A 71 -14.01 -14.50 -4.53
C VAL A 71 -15.30 -14.83 -3.78
N SER A 72 -15.84 -13.82 -3.11
CA SER A 72 -17.06 -13.95 -2.29
C SER A 72 -18.05 -12.81 -2.60
N PRO A 73 -19.37 -13.07 -2.54
CA PRO A 73 -20.40 -12.07 -2.75
C PRO A 73 -20.63 -11.19 -1.51
N ILE A 74 -20.80 -9.89 -1.71
CA ILE A 74 -21.17 -8.93 -0.67
C ILE A 74 -22.69 -9.00 -0.47
N LYS A 75 -23.13 -9.31 0.75
CA LYS A 75 -24.56 -9.46 1.08
C LYS A 75 -25.28 -10.43 0.15
N GLU A 76 -24.59 -11.49 -0.26
CA GLU A 76 -25.13 -12.56 -1.10
C GLU A 76 -25.59 -12.08 -2.50
N ASP A 77 -25.06 -10.95 -2.97
CA ASP A 77 -25.30 -10.43 -4.31
C ASP A 77 -24.13 -10.78 -5.24
N ILE A 78 -24.36 -11.71 -6.17
CA ILE A 78 -23.35 -12.15 -7.15
C ILE A 78 -22.91 -11.03 -8.12
N LYS A 79 -23.66 -9.92 -8.18
CA LYS A 79 -23.25 -8.74 -8.94
C LYS A 79 -22.27 -7.85 -8.15
N ARG A 80 -22.02 -8.19 -6.88
CA ARG A 80 -21.17 -7.43 -5.96
C ARG A 80 -20.15 -8.37 -5.34
N LEU A 81 -19.05 -8.58 -6.05
CA LEU A 81 -18.01 -9.51 -5.63
C LEU A 81 -16.81 -8.76 -5.05
N TYR A 82 -16.09 -9.41 -4.14
CA TYR A 82 -14.80 -8.96 -3.65
C TYR A 82 -13.80 -10.12 -3.60
N VAL A 83 -12.51 -9.79 -3.68
CA VAL A 83 -11.44 -10.78 -3.45
C VAL A 83 -11.24 -10.97 -1.95
N GLU A 84 -11.42 -12.20 -1.50
CA GLU A 84 -11.25 -12.59 -0.10
C GLU A 84 -9.83 -13.10 0.19
N SER A 85 -9.18 -13.72 -0.80
CA SER A 85 -7.82 -14.24 -0.64
C SER A 85 -7.05 -14.24 -1.95
N TYR A 86 -5.73 -14.17 -1.85
CA TYR A 86 -4.79 -14.02 -2.96
C TYR A 86 -3.76 -15.15 -2.90
N SER A 87 -3.52 -15.86 -4.00
CA SER A 87 -2.37 -16.77 -4.08
C SER A 87 -1.07 -16.02 -4.26
N GLU A 88 -1.11 -14.88 -4.96
CA GLU A 88 0.03 -14.04 -5.25
C GLU A 88 -0.39 -12.56 -5.33
N ILE A 89 0.43 -11.68 -4.77
CA ILE A 89 0.19 -10.22 -4.73
C ILE A 89 1.32 -9.54 -5.48
N GLU A 90 0.97 -8.73 -6.48
CA GLU A 90 1.92 -7.94 -7.27
C GLU A 90 2.33 -6.66 -6.52
N SER A 91 1.37 -6.02 -5.84
CA SER A 91 1.62 -4.76 -5.16
C SER A 91 0.62 -4.45 -4.04
N LEU A 92 1.07 -3.66 -3.08
CA LEU A 92 0.27 -3.08 -2.01
C LEU A 92 0.19 -1.57 -2.20
N ASP A 93 -0.98 -0.97 -2.00
CA ASP A 93 -1.15 0.49 -1.96
C ASP A 93 -2.08 0.88 -0.80
N LEU A 94 -1.50 1.46 0.24
CA LEU A 94 -2.18 2.02 1.40
C LEU A 94 -2.12 3.55 1.29
N GLN A 95 -3.28 4.19 1.25
CA GLN A 95 -3.40 5.64 1.33
C GLN A 95 -4.32 6.02 2.48
N ILE A 96 -3.83 6.92 3.33
CA ILE A 96 -4.60 7.55 4.41
C ILE A 96 -4.43 9.05 4.26
N ASN A 97 -5.49 9.74 3.82
CA ASN A 97 -5.44 11.16 3.47
C ASN A 97 -4.28 11.48 2.50
N THR A 98 -3.28 12.23 2.96
CA THR A 98 -2.10 12.66 2.19
C THR A 98 -0.88 11.75 2.36
N VAL A 99 -0.97 10.74 3.22
CA VAL A 99 0.10 9.76 3.45
C VAL A 99 -0.16 8.52 2.60
N GLN A 100 0.86 8.09 1.87
CA GLN A 100 0.82 6.90 1.03
C GLN A 100 2.00 5.99 1.31
N PHE A 101 1.70 4.71 1.49
CA PHE A 101 2.67 3.62 1.53
C PHE A 101 2.36 2.62 0.42
N LYS A 102 3.30 2.45 -0.51
CA LYS A 102 3.15 1.55 -1.65
C LYS A 102 4.33 0.59 -1.73
N ILE A 103 4.08 -0.69 -2.00
CA ILE A 103 5.09 -1.72 -2.20
C ILE A 103 4.87 -2.37 -3.57
N THR A 104 5.94 -2.55 -4.33
CA THR A 104 5.99 -3.31 -5.56
C THR A 104 7.28 -4.14 -5.60
N GLU A 105 7.46 -4.99 -6.61
CA GLU A 105 8.72 -5.70 -6.83
C GLU A 105 9.94 -4.76 -6.96
N ALA A 106 9.73 -3.54 -7.47
CA ALA A 106 10.79 -2.54 -7.64
C ALA A 106 11.22 -1.86 -6.32
N GLY A 107 10.47 -2.06 -5.23
CA GLY A 107 10.74 -1.46 -3.93
C GLY A 107 9.51 -0.81 -3.31
N PHE A 108 9.72 0.18 -2.44
CA PHE A 108 8.65 0.83 -1.70
C PHE A 108 8.68 2.36 -1.81
N LEU A 109 7.51 2.96 -1.68
CA LEU A 109 7.28 4.40 -1.60
C LEU A 109 6.68 4.71 -0.24
N LEU A 110 7.36 5.56 0.54
CA LEU A 110 6.74 6.33 1.62
C LEU A 110 6.63 7.77 1.14
N LYS A 111 5.41 8.30 1.14
CA LYS A 111 5.08 9.64 0.65
C LYS A 111 4.12 10.35 1.59
N LYS A 112 4.35 11.65 1.79
CA LYS A 112 3.43 12.57 2.49
C LYS A 112 3.32 13.83 1.64
N GLU A 113 2.13 14.11 1.13
CA GLU A 113 1.86 15.25 0.23
C GLU A 113 2.80 15.27 -0.98
N ASN A 114 3.77 16.19 -1.03
CA ASN A 114 4.75 16.32 -2.12
C ASN A 114 6.13 15.76 -1.75
N GLU A 115 6.34 15.33 -0.51
CA GLU A 115 7.61 14.83 0.01
C GLU A 115 7.67 13.30 -0.04
N THR A 116 8.86 12.74 -0.25
CA THR A 116 9.08 11.30 -0.20
C THR A 116 10.31 10.97 0.64
N LEU A 117 10.32 9.79 1.26
CA LEU A 117 11.50 9.32 1.99
C LEU A 117 12.74 9.28 1.08
N LYS A 118 12.58 8.87 -0.18
CA LYS A 118 13.66 8.89 -1.17
C LYS A 118 14.21 10.30 -1.40
N GLY A 119 13.34 11.31 -1.51
CA GLY A 119 13.73 12.71 -1.64
C GLY A 119 14.52 13.20 -0.42
N LEU A 120 14.00 12.96 0.79
CA LEU A 120 14.67 13.31 2.04
C LEU A 120 16.06 12.68 2.17
N VAL A 121 16.18 11.38 1.87
CA VAL A 121 17.47 10.67 1.91
C VAL A 121 18.42 11.20 0.84
N SER A 122 17.93 11.49 -0.37
CA SER A 122 18.75 12.10 -1.43
C SER A 122 19.31 13.45 -1.00
N ASP A 123 18.47 14.33 -0.43
CA ASP A 123 18.90 15.65 0.02
C ASP A 123 19.86 15.58 1.21
N LEU A 124 19.66 14.59 2.10
CA LEU A 124 20.62 14.30 3.18
C LEU A 124 21.98 13.86 2.62
N LEU A 125 22.00 12.93 1.67
CA LEU A 125 23.25 12.46 1.04
C LEU A 125 23.95 13.62 0.32
N THR A 126 23.22 14.45 -0.41
CA THR A 126 23.77 15.65 -1.04
C THR A 126 24.31 16.65 -0.02
N ALA A 127 23.66 16.83 1.14
CA ALA A 127 24.20 17.66 2.22
C ALA A 127 25.50 17.08 2.80
N VAL A 128 25.60 15.75 2.92
CA VAL A 128 26.83 15.05 3.35
C VAL A 128 27.95 15.20 2.32
N GLU A 129 27.67 15.00 1.04
CA GLU A 129 28.64 15.16 -0.05
C GLU A 129 29.18 16.59 -0.15
N ASN A 130 28.37 17.59 0.19
CA ASN A 130 28.74 19.01 0.17
C ASN A 130 29.35 19.51 1.49
N MET A 131 29.66 18.63 2.44
CA MET A 131 30.30 19.04 3.69
C MET A 131 31.64 19.72 3.42
N SER A 132 31.75 20.96 3.90
CA SER A 132 32.97 21.74 3.83
C SER A 132 33.21 22.46 5.14
N PHE A 133 34.47 22.62 5.50
CA PHE A 133 34.87 23.12 6.81
C PHE A 133 35.81 24.32 6.70
N LEU A 134 35.57 25.33 7.52
CA LEU A 134 36.55 26.39 7.75
C LEU A 134 37.67 25.85 8.63
N VAL A 135 38.91 25.96 8.12
CA VAL A 135 40.13 25.57 8.83
C VAL A 135 40.93 26.82 9.16
N THR A 136 41.35 26.95 10.42
CA THR A 136 42.28 27.99 10.84
C THR A 136 43.65 27.37 11.08
N THR A 137 44.70 28.03 10.60
CA THR A 137 46.09 27.59 10.80
C THR A 137 46.81 28.57 11.71
N THR A 138 46.96 28.21 12.98
CA THR A 138 47.78 28.97 13.93
C THR A 138 48.96 28.11 14.34
N GLY A 139 50.19 28.55 14.06
CA GLY A 139 51.40 27.81 14.41
C GLY A 139 51.64 26.51 13.64
N GLY A 140 51.05 26.35 12.44
CA GLY A 140 51.26 25.19 11.57
C GLY A 140 50.31 24.00 11.79
N ALA A 141 49.48 24.02 12.84
CA ALA A 141 48.39 23.05 13.03
C ALA A 141 47.07 23.61 12.48
N GLY A 142 46.34 22.81 11.70
CA GLY A 142 45.03 23.17 11.14
C GLY A 142 43.89 22.71 12.04
N ASN A 143 43.11 23.64 12.59
CA ASN A 143 41.92 23.35 13.40
C ASN A 143 40.65 23.58 12.59
N THR A 144 39.79 22.56 12.50
CA THR A 144 38.43 22.68 11.95
C THR A 144 37.55 23.45 12.91
N THR A 145 36.89 24.51 12.44
CA THR A 145 36.14 25.45 13.30
C THR A 145 34.66 25.51 12.98
N THR A 146 34.25 25.37 11.72
CA THR A 146 32.86 25.58 11.32
C THR A 146 32.49 24.71 10.12
N LEU A 147 31.35 24.04 10.19
CA LEU A 147 30.71 23.37 9.05
C LEU A 147 29.97 24.41 8.22
N VAL A 148 30.44 24.65 7.00
CA VAL A 148 29.93 25.70 6.11
C VAL A 148 28.47 25.46 5.74
N ASN A 149 28.06 24.22 5.53
CA ASN A 149 26.71 23.88 5.09
C ASN A 149 25.78 23.40 6.23
N ALA A 150 26.04 23.77 7.49
CA ALA A 150 25.21 23.39 8.64
C ALA A 150 23.72 23.78 8.50
N ALA A 151 23.42 24.87 7.78
CA ALA A 151 22.05 25.28 7.47
C ALA A 151 21.29 24.24 6.62
N GLN A 152 21.97 23.55 5.69
CA GLN A 152 21.35 22.50 4.86
C GLN A 152 20.92 21.31 5.73
N PHE A 153 21.79 20.87 6.65
CA PHE A 153 21.43 19.81 7.60
C PHE A 153 20.23 20.17 8.47
N THR A 154 20.15 21.43 8.92
CA THR A 154 19.01 21.92 9.70
C THR A 154 17.72 21.88 8.89
N ALA A 155 17.77 22.31 7.62
CA ALA A 155 16.61 22.27 6.72
C ALA A 155 16.14 20.83 6.46
N VAL A 156 17.07 19.90 6.18
CA VAL A 156 16.75 18.48 5.98
C VAL A 156 16.17 17.86 7.26
N LYS A 157 16.74 18.16 8.44
CA LYS A 157 16.22 17.68 9.72
C LYS A 157 14.77 18.12 9.97
N ASN A 158 14.45 19.38 9.71
CA ASN A 158 13.09 19.88 9.90
C ASN A 158 12.09 19.14 9.00
N ARG A 159 12.45 18.91 7.73
CA ARG A 159 11.62 18.13 6.81
C ARG A 159 11.46 16.67 7.25
N PHE A 160 12.50 16.03 7.79
CA PHE A 160 12.37 14.70 8.39
C PHE A 160 11.38 14.68 9.56
N ASN A 161 11.44 15.68 10.45
CA ASN A 161 10.53 15.80 11.61
C ASN A 161 9.08 16.08 11.19
N GLU A 162 8.87 16.75 10.06
CA GLU A 162 7.53 16.94 9.50
C GLU A 162 7.02 15.69 8.78
N PHE A 163 7.92 14.85 8.25
CA PHE A 163 7.58 13.68 7.45
C PHE A 163 7.34 12.42 8.30
N LEU A 164 8.20 12.17 9.30
CA LEU A 164 8.16 11.01 10.18
C LEU A 164 7.52 11.38 11.52
N ASN A 165 6.67 10.49 12.04
CA ASN A 165 6.13 10.61 13.39
C ASN A 165 6.56 9.41 14.25
N ASP A 166 6.71 9.61 15.56
CA ASP A 166 7.07 8.55 16.54
C ASP A 166 5.85 7.76 17.07
N VAL A 167 4.70 7.83 16.39
CA VAL A 167 3.40 7.31 16.85
C VAL A 167 2.93 6.12 16.04
#